data_AF-A0A8H6T1D3-F1
#
_entry.id   AF-A0A8H6T1D3-F1
#
_cell.length_a   1.000
_cell.length_b   1.000
_cell.length_c   1.000
_cell.angle_alpha   90.00
_cell.angle_beta   90.00
_cell.angle_gamma   90.00
#
_symmetry.space_group_name_H-M   'P 1'
#
loop_
_entity.id
_entity.type
_entity.pdbx_description
1 polymer ?
#
loop_
_entity_poly.entity_id
_entity_poly.type
_entity_poly.pdbx_seq_one_letter_code
_entity_poly.pdbx_strand_id
1 'polypeptide(L)'
;MHGTLNLYLSPAFNYTWRQASTLIAYSQGLATHQAHRIRDWIHLYLATGKLPVHIIGVNDNDSLLDDEDFALAIKFHLQTVCAKNKHFRAQDLVDFVASPDMQERLEAANIQKRSITVRTACRWLKRMDWWFGVRKNGMYVDGHEREDVVAYRKAFVKRWMEGYEPRMVTYDNDGNEAKRPDGDTFKLPERYLGQRFQLIPVTHDESTFYKNDRMTVASLAGFMHL
;
A
#
# COMPACT_ATOMS: atom_id res chain seq x y z
N MET A 1 26.46 -20.32 27.00
CA MET A 1 27.65 -19.50 27.26
C MET A 1 28.19 -19.67 28.68
N HIS A 2 27.42 -19.39 29.73
CA HIS A 2 27.93 -19.55 31.10
C HIS A 2 28.31 -21.01 31.44
N GLY A 3 27.43 -21.97 31.11
CA GLY A 3 27.73 -23.40 31.31
C GLY A 3 28.96 -23.91 30.55
N THR A 4 29.27 -23.34 29.38
CA THR A 4 30.46 -23.74 28.60
C THR A 4 31.75 -23.22 29.21
N LEU A 5 31.72 -22.01 29.77
CA LEU A 5 32.86 -21.43 30.50
C LEU A 5 33.10 -22.17 31.81
N ASN A 6 32.04 -22.52 32.55
CA ASN A 6 32.16 -23.28 33.79
C ASN A 6 32.79 -24.66 33.58
N LEU A 7 32.41 -25.36 32.50
CA LEU A 7 33.01 -26.65 32.16
C LEU A 7 34.45 -26.55 31.67
N TYR A 8 34.80 -25.46 31.00
CA TYR A 8 36.16 -25.23 30.52
C TYR A 8 37.13 -24.79 31.63
N LEU A 9 36.67 -23.95 32.56
CA LEU A 9 37.48 -23.38 33.64
C LEU A 9 37.54 -24.28 34.88
N SER A 10 36.76 -25.37 34.92
CA SER A 10 36.75 -26.27 36.07
C SER A 10 38.03 -27.11 36.11
N PRO A 11 38.81 -27.08 37.21
CA PRO A 11 40.01 -27.90 37.34
C PRO A 11 39.69 -29.40 37.46
N ALA A 12 38.44 -29.77 37.73
CA ALA A 12 37.99 -31.16 37.81
C ALA A 12 37.80 -31.82 36.44
N PHE A 13 37.69 -31.03 35.37
CA PHE A 13 37.41 -31.52 34.02
C PHE A 13 38.37 -30.94 33.00
N ASN A 14 39.04 -31.78 32.21
CA ASN A 14 39.95 -31.32 31.16
C ASN A 14 39.25 -31.32 29.79
N TYR A 15 38.18 -30.53 29.65
CA TYR A 15 37.45 -30.40 28.39
C TYR A 15 38.04 -29.31 27.51
N THR A 16 38.22 -29.60 26.22
CA THR A 16 38.54 -28.56 25.24
C THR A 16 37.33 -27.65 25.00
N TRP A 17 37.56 -26.41 24.55
CA TRP A 17 36.50 -25.45 24.19
C TRP A 17 35.45 -26.07 23.25
N ARG A 18 35.89 -26.93 22.32
CA ARG A 18 34.99 -27.61 21.40
C ARG A 18 34.09 -28.60 22.10
N GLN A 19 34.65 -29.45 22.96
CA GLN A 19 33.90 -30.47 23.71
C GLN A 19 32.93 -29.85 24.73
N ALA A 20 33.37 -28.84 25.49
CA ALA A 20 32.53 -28.17 26.49
C ALA A 20 31.30 -27.51 25.85
N SER A 21 31.48 -26.87 24.69
CA SER A 21 30.38 -26.22 23.96
C SER A 21 29.44 -27.18 23.25
N THR A 22 29.94 -28.28 22.70
CA THR A 22 29.07 -29.33 22.15
C THR A 22 28.26 -30.01 23.25
N LEU A 23 28.88 -30.31 24.40
CA LEU A 23 28.22 -30.97 25.52
C LEU A 23 27.06 -30.12 26.05
N ILE A 24 27.27 -28.81 26.23
CA ILE A 24 26.21 -27.90 26.68
C ILE A 24 25.12 -27.69 25.62
N ALA A 25 25.48 -27.65 24.33
CA ALA A 25 24.49 -27.58 23.26
C ALA A 25 23.59 -28.82 23.30
N TYR A 26 24.17 -30.03 23.38
CA TYR A 26 23.42 -31.27 23.51
C TYR A 26 22.60 -31.35 24.80
N SER A 27 23.14 -30.90 25.94
CA SER A 27 22.42 -30.91 27.21
C SER A 27 21.19 -29.98 27.21
N GLN A 28 21.15 -29.01 26.31
CA GLN A 28 20.02 -28.09 26.10
C GLN A 28 19.10 -28.53 24.95
N GLY A 29 19.33 -29.71 24.35
CA GLY A 29 18.56 -30.19 23.21
C GLY A 29 18.84 -29.44 21.90
N LEU A 30 19.96 -28.72 21.82
CA LEU A 30 20.34 -27.90 20.66
C LEU A 30 21.33 -28.62 19.74
N ALA A 31 21.27 -28.32 18.45
CA ALA A 31 22.15 -28.89 17.43
C ALA A 31 23.60 -28.36 17.53
N THR A 32 24.54 -29.08 16.90
CA THR A 32 25.98 -28.75 16.87
C THR A 32 26.29 -27.35 16.36
N HIS A 33 25.50 -26.81 15.43
CA HIS A 33 25.61 -25.43 14.95
C HIS A 33 25.53 -24.40 16.09
N GLN A 34 24.73 -24.67 17.13
CA GLN A 34 24.61 -23.73 18.24
C GLN A 34 25.83 -23.75 19.16
N ALA A 35 26.60 -24.84 19.17
CA ALA A 35 27.91 -24.85 19.82
C ALA A 35 28.89 -23.89 19.14
N HIS A 36 28.80 -23.71 17.82
CA HIS A 36 29.59 -22.70 17.10
C HIS A 36 29.19 -21.29 17.50
N ARG A 37 27.88 -20.97 17.47
CA ARG A 37 27.38 -19.66 17.90
C ARG A 37 27.77 -19.33 19.34
N ILE A 38 27.72 -20.30 20.25
CA ILE A 38 28.15 -20.11 21.65
C ILE A 38 29.63 -19.72 21.73
N ARG A 39 30.51 -20.34 20.93
CA ARG A 39 31.94 -19.98 20.88
C ARG A 39 32.12 -18.58 20.31
N ASP A 40 31.43 -18.26 19.22
CA ASP A 40 31.50 -16.93 18.58
C ASP A 40 31.08 -15.84 19.56
N TRP A 41 30.02 -16.08 20.34
CA TRP A 41 29.60 -15.17 21.40
C TRP A 41 30.65 -15.00 22.49
N ILE A 42 31.34 -16.08 22.88
CA ILE A 42 32.40 -15.99 23.90
C ILE A 42 33.59 -15.19 23.36
N HIS A 43 34.00 -15.43 22.11
CA HIS A 43 35.06 -14.64 21.48
C HIS A 43 34.68 -13.17 21.38
N LEU A 44 33.44 -12.86 20.99
CA LEU A 44 32.94 -11.49 20.91
C LEU A 44 32.89 -10.82 22.29
N TYR A 45 32.47 -11.55 23.33
CA TYR A 45 32.47 -11.06 24.70
C TYR A 45 33.89 -10.80 25.22
N LEU A 46 34.85 -11.69 24.95
CA LEU A 46 36.25 -11.49 25.34
C LEU A 46 36.89 -10.28 24.62
N ALA A 47 36.50 -10.02 23.37
CA ALA A 47 37.04 -8.91 22.59
C ALA A 47 36.42 -7.56 22.98
N THR A 48 35.11 -7.52 23.30
CA THR A 48 34.37 -6.25 23.45
C THR A 48 33.90 -5.97 24.88
N GLY A 49 33.93 -6.96 25.77
CA GLY A 49 33.39 -6.89 27.13
C GLY A 49 31.85 -6.82 27.19
N LYS A 50 31.16 -6.88 26.05
CA LYS A 50 29.70 -6.76 25.94
C LYS A 50 29.11 -8.07 25.43
N LEU A 51 27.96 -8.46 25.99
CA LEU A 51 27.21 -9.61 25.50
C LEU A 51 26.58 -9.25 24.14
N PRO A 52 26.61 -10.16 23.14
CA PRO A 52 25.92 -9.94 21.88
C PRO A 52 24.42 -9.81 22.14
N VAL A 53 23.88 -8.63 21.85
CA VAL A 53 22.44 -8.40 21.87
C VAL A 53 21.88 -8.97 20.57
N HIS A 54 20.90 -9.88 20.69
CA HIS A 54 20.24 -10.41 19.50
C HIS A 54 19.30 -9.34 18.95
N ILE A 55 19.72 -8.67 17.88
CA ILE A 55 18.92 -7.61 17.23
C ILE A 55 17.88 -8.29 16.33
N ILE A 56 16.76 -8.73 16.93
CA ILE A 56 15.56 -9.12 16.15
C ILE A 56 14.80 -7.85 15.84
N GLY A 57 14.51 -7.61 14.56
CA GLY A 57 13.53 -6.62 14.14
C GLY A 57 14.10 -5.23 13.80
N VAL A 58 15.40 -4.99 13.94
CA VAL A 58 16.04 -3.85 13.26
C VAL A 58 16.34 -4.31 11.84
N ASN A 59 15.44 -3.96 10.94
CA ASN A 59 15.74 -4.09 9.52
C ASN A 59 16.73 -2.98 9.19
N ASP A 60 18.03 -3.29 9.11
CA ASP A 60 19.04 -2.42 8.47
C ASP A 60 18.78 -2.22 6.96
N ASN A 61 17.59 -2.60 6.50
CA ASN A 61 17.09 -2.49 5.14
C ASN A 61 16.07 -1.35 5.05
N ASP A 62 16.33 -0.21 5.71
CA ASP A 62 15.70 1.04 5.32
C ASP A 62 16.06 1.24 3.85
N SER A 63 15.10 0.90 2.99
CA SER A 63 15.31 1.04 1.59
C SER A 63 15.14 2.51 1.26
N LEU A 64 15.82 2.97 0.23
CA LEU A 64 15.65 4.31 -0.32
C LEU A 64 14.17 4.64 -0.68
N LEU A 65 13.30 3.63 -0.77
CA LEU A 65 11.86 3.82 -1.00
C LEU A 65 11.02 4.00 0.26
N ASP A 66 11.61 3.86 1.45
CA ASP A 66 10.95 4.18 2.73
C ASP A 66 10.95 5.69 2.97
N ASP A 67 11.84 6.42 2.30
CA ASP A 67 11.81 7.87 2.21
C ASP A 67 10.62 8.33 1.33
N GLU A 68 9.65 9.01 1.96
CA GLU A 68 8.44 9.50 1.30
C GLU A 68 8.75 10.52 0.20
N ASP A 69 9.72 11.40 0.41
CA ASP A 69 10.09 12.44 -0.55
C ASP A 69 10.70 11.83 -1.80
N PHE A 70 11.54 10.80 -1.62
CA PHE A 70 12.11 10.03 -2.72
C PHE A 70 11.03 9.26 -3.50
N ALA A 71 10.13 8.58 -2.79
CA ALA A 71 9.03 7.85 -3.41
C ALA A 71 8.07 8.78 -4.17
N LEU A 72 7.80 9.97 -3.64
CA LEU A 72 6.97 10.99 -4.29
C LEU A 72 7.65 11.54 -5.54
N ALA A 73 8.93 11.88 -5.48
CA ALA A 73 9.67 12.38 -6.64
C ALA A 73 9.63 11.40 -7.82
N ILE A 74 9.82 10.11 -7.55
CA ILE A 74 9.66 9.05 -8.56
C ILE A 74 8.24 9.01 -9.11
N LYS A 75 7.22 9.02 -8.26
CA LYS A 75 5.81 8.97 -8.69
C LYS A 75 5.47 10.15 -9.60
N PHE A 76 5.89 11.37 -9.25
CA PHE A 76 5.66 12.55 -10.07
C PHE A 76 6.34 12.43 -11.43
N HIS A 77 7.61 12.01 -11.46
CA HIS A 77 8.30 11.84 -12.73
C HIS A 77 7.60 10.83 -13.63
N LEU A 78 7.25 9.66 -13.10
CA LEU A 78 6.53 8.63 -13.85
C LEU A 78 5.17 9.12 -14.35
N GLN A 79 4.45 9.94 -13.58
CA GLN A 79 3.21 10.57 -14.03
C GLN A 79 3.44 11.54 -15.21
N THR A 80 4.51 12.34 -15.18
CA THR A 80 4.83 13.23 -16.31
C THR A 80 5.23 12.46 -17.56
N VAL A 81 5.94 11.33 -17.41
CA VAL A 81 6.29 10.43 -18.50
C VAL A 81 5.04 9.76 -19.05
N CYS A 82 4.14 9.27 -18.19
CA CYS A 82 2.82 8.73 -18.58
C CYS A 82 1.91 9.74 -19.29
N ALA A 83 2.01 11.02 -18.92
CA ALA A 83 1.21 12.07 -19.54
C ALA A 83 1.69 12.37 -20.97
N LYS A 84 3.01 12.32 -21.20
CA LYS A 84 3.62 12.52 -22.53
C LYS A 84 3.54 11.28 -23.39
N ASN A 85 3.84 10.13 -22.80
CA ASN A 85 3.85 8.83 -23.42
C ASN A 85 2.77 7.99 -22.76
N LYS A 86 1.84 7.42 -23.53
CA LYS A 86 0.75 6.58 -23.01
C LYS A 86 1.21 5.39 -22.13
N HIS A 87 2.52 5.09 -22.13
CA HIS A 87 3.19 3.95 -21.52
C HIS A 87 4.56 4.43 -20.99
N PHE A 88 5.06 3.80 -19.93
CA PHE A 88 6.42 4.01 -19.43
C PHE A 88 7.14 2.67 -19.26
N ARG A 89 8.47 2.69 -19.34
CA ARG A 89 9.35 1.53 -19.21
C ARG A 89 10.09 1.59 -17.89
N ALA A 90 10.54 0.43 -17.40
CA ALA A 90 11.42 0.37 -16.24
C ALA A 90 12.75 1.13 -16.47
N GLN A 91 13.16 1.31 -17.74
CA GLN A 91 14.32 2.11 -18.11
C GLN A 91 14.12 3.60 -17.79
N ASP A 92 12.91 4.14 -17.94
CA ASP A 92 12.63 5.55 -17.64
C ASP A 92 12.89 5.85 -16.15
N LEU A 93 12.65 4.87 -15.28
CA LEU A 93 12.98 4.97 -13.86
C LEU A 93 14.50 4.93 -13.62
N VAL A 94 15.24 4.10 -14.36
CA VAL A 94 16.70 4.05 -14.28
C VAL A 94 17.31 5.38 -14.70
N ASP A 95 16.83 5.94 -15.80
CA ASP A 95 17.32 7.20 -16.37
C ASP A 95 16.98 8.37 -15.43
N PHE A 96 15.79 8.35 -14.79
CA PHE A 96 15.42 9.34 -13.79
C PHE A 96 16.29 9.28 -12.54
N VAL A 97 16.59 8.09 -12.02
CA VAL A 97 17.47 7.93 -10.85
C VAL A 97 18.91 8.34 -11.19
N ALA A 98 19.32 8.20 -12.45
CA ALA A 98 20.60 8.68 -12.95
C ALA A 98 20.62 10.19 -13.29
N SER A 99 19.48 10.88 -13.22
CA SER A 99 19.39 12.32 -13.50
C SER A 99 20.13 13.14 -12.43
N PRO A 100 20.73 14.29 -12.81
CA PRO A 100 21.49 15.12 -11.87
C PRO A 100 20.63 15.58 -10.68
N ASP A 101 19.38 15.97 -10.93
CA ASP A 101 18.44 16.43 -9.89
C ASP A 101 18.19 15.37 -8.80
N MET A 102 18.14 14.09 -9.17
CA MET A 102 17.95 12.99 -8.21
C MET A 102 19.26 12.58 -7.55
N GLN A 103 20.39 12.67 -8.26
CA GLN A 103 21.71 12.41 -7.68
C GLN A 103 22.06 13.46 -6.62
N GLU A 104 21.76 14.75 -6.85
CA GLU A 104 21.96 15.81 -5.85
C GLU A 104 21.16 15.54 -4.56
N ARG A 105 19.91 15.05 -4.69
CA ARG A 105 19.08 14.66 -3.54
C ARG A 105 19.65 13.45 -2.79
N LEU A 106 20.19 12.47 -3.52
CA LEU A 106 20.82 11.29 -2.94
C LEU A 106 22.13 11.64 -2.23
N GLU A 107 22.91 12.56 -2.79
CA GLU A 107 24.14 13.09 -2.18
C GLU A 107 23.83 13.87 -0.91
N ALA A 108 22.79 14.71 -0.91
CA ALA A 108 22.31 15.40 0.29
C ALA A 108 21.87 14.44 1.40
N ALA A 109 21.29 13.28 1.02
CA ALA A 109 20.90 12.22 1.94
C ALA A 109 22.08 11.27 2.33
N ASN A 110 23.30 11.53 1.85
CA ASN A 110 24.50 10.73 2.07
C ASN A 110 24.40 9.27 1.55
N ILE A 111 23.59 9.04 0.52
CA ILE A 111 23.35 7.71 -0.08
C ILE A 111 24.23 7.53 -1.32
N GLN A 112 25.23 6.66 -1.22
CA GLN A 112 26.16 6.38 -2.33
C GLN A 112 25.57 5.40 -3.37
N LYS A 113 24.46 5.75 -4.01
CA LYS A 113 23.90 5.00 -5.15
C LYS A 113 23.86 5.84 -6.42
N ARG A 114 24.83 5.58 -7.30
CA ARG A 114 24.98 6.27 -8.59
C ARG A 114 23.95 5.89 -9.65
N SER A 115 23.45 4.66 -9.60
CA SER A 115 22.43 4.17 -10.53
C SER A 115 21.78 2.89 -10.02
N ILE A 116 20.64 2.54 -10.62
CA ILE A 116 19.94 1.28 -10.37
C ILE A 116 19.91 0.42 -11.63
N THR A 117 19.90 -0.89 -11.46
CA THR A 117 19.65 -1.82 -12.56
C THR A 117 18.16 -1.89 -12.89
N VAL A 118 17.81 -2.25 -14.12
CA VAL A 118 16.41 -2.47 -14.56
C VAL A 118 15.68 -3.44 -13.63
N ARG A 119 16.36 -4.49 -13.15
CA ARG A 119 15.78 -5.45 -12.19
C ARG A 119 15.39 -4.79 -10.86
N THR A 120 16.21 -3.84 -10.40
CA THR A 120 15.93 -3.07 -9.18
C THR A 120 14.78 -2.10 -9.42
N ALA A 121 14.76 -1.43 -10.57
CA ALA A 121 13.64 -0.57 -11.00
C ALA A 121 12.31 -1.33 -11.02
N CYS A 122 12.26 -2.54 -11.57
CA CYS A 122 11.05 -3.38 -11.55
C CYS A 122 10.60 -3.75 -10.12
N ARG A 123 11.54 -4.06 -9.22
CA ARG A 123 11.22 -4.35 -7.80
C ARG A 123 10.66 -3.11 -7.11
N TRP A 124 11.23 -1.94 -7.39
CA TRP A 124 10.78 -0.67 -6.84
C TRP A 124 9.37 -0.32 -7.29
N LEU A 125 9.08 -0.45 -8.58
CA LEU A 125 7.73 -0.24 -9.12
C LEU A 125 6.70 -1.16 -8.47
N LYS A 126 7.02 -2.46 -8.33
CA LYS A 126 6.16 -3.40 -7.64
C LYS A 126 5.91 -3.02 -6.18
N ARG A 127 6.93 -2.51 -5.48
CA ARG A 127 6.83 -2.08 -4.08
C ARG A 127 6.01 -0.79 -3.91
N MET A 128 6.02 0.08 -4.91
CA MET A 128 5.17 1.28 -4.94
C MET A 128 3.74 1.01 -5.41
N ASP A 129 3.33 -0.26 -5.49
CA ASP A 129 2.04 -0.71 -6.04
C ASP A 129 1.79 -0.30 -7.50
N TRP A 130 2.84 -0.20 -8.32
CA TRP A 130 2.71 -0.08 -9.77
C TRP A 130 2.71 -1.47 -10.40
N TRP A 131 1.61 -1.78 -11.09
CA TRP A 131 1.40 -3.08 -11.70
C TRP A 131 1.53 -2.94 -13.22
N PHE A 132 2.40 -3.77 -13.79
CA PHE A 132 2.50 -3.90 -15.24
C PHE A 132 1.37 -4.81 -15.73
N GLY A 133 0.39 -4.22 -16.39
CA GLY A 133 -0.79 -4.94 -16.86
C GLY A 133 -1.40 -4.29 -18.08
N VAL A 134 -1.85 -5.11 -19.02
CA VAL A 134 -2.78 -4.65 -20.05
C VAL A 134 -4.11 -4.41 -19.35
N ARG A 135 -4.64 -3.17 -19.41
CA ARG A 135 -5.97 -2.89 -18.90
C ARG A 135 -6.96 -3.78 -19.65
N LYS A 136 -7.49 -4.79 -18.97
CA LYS A 136 -8.44 -5.72 -19.59
C LYS A 136 -9.84 -5.13 -19.73
N ASN A 137 -10.16 -4.06 -18.99
CA ASN A 137 -11.48 -3.43 -19.04
C ASN A 137 -11.33 -1.91 -18.84
N GLY A 138 -12.05 -1.12 -19.64
CA GLY A 138 -12.35 0.26 -19.29
C GLY A 138 -13.17 0.29 -18.00
N MET A 139 -13.04 1.36 -17.22
CA MET A 139 -13.65 1.55 -15.90
C MET A 139 -15.19 1.36 -15.89
N TYR A 140 -15.81 1.38 -17.06
CA TYR A 140 -17.23 1.18 -17.29
C TYR A 140 -17.41 0.23 -18.48
N VAL A 141 -17.30 -1.08 -18.24
CA VAL A 141 -18.00 -2.02 -19.12
C VAL A 141 -19.46 -1.83 -18.75
N ASP A 142 -20.16 -1.12 -19.63
CA ASP A 142 -21.47 -0.51 -19.40
C ASP A 142 -22.53 -1.55 -18.98
N GLY A 143 -22.64 -1.77 -17.67
CA GLY A 143 -23.77 -2.49 -17.07
C GLY A 143 -25.01 -1.61 -16.92
N HIS A 144 -24.95 -0.31 -17.26
CA HIS A 144 -26.14 0.57 -17.23
C HIS A 144 -27.13 0.22 -18.35
N GLU A 145 -26.67 -0.38 -19.44
CA GLU A 145 -27.55 -0.84 -20.53
C GLU A 145 -28.22 -2.19 -20.27
N ARG A 146 -27.87 -2.90 -19.18
CA ARG A 146 -28.56 -4.16 -18.85
C ARG A 146 -30.05 -3.89 -18.61
N GLU A 147 -30.89 -4.74 -19.18
CA GLU A 147 -32.35 -4.57 -19.17
C GLU A 147 -32.92 -4.45 -17.75
N ASP A 148 -32.36 -5.18 -16.78
CA ASP A 148 -32.72 -5.13 -15.36
C ASP A 148 -32.39 -3.78 -14.72
N VAL A 149 -31.21 -3.24 -15.00
CA VAL A 149 -30.75 -1.93 -14.52
C VAL A 149 -31.59 -0.80 -15.12
N VAL A 150 -31.88 -0.88 -16.43
CA VAL A 150 -32.75 0.10 -17.13
C VAL A 150 -34.18 0.06 -16.57
N ALA A 151 -34.73 -1.14 -16.35
CA ALA A 151 -36.06 -1.32 -15.78
C ALA A 151 -36.15 -0.73 -14.37
N TYR A 152 -35.16 -1.01 -13.52
CA TYR A 152 -35.08 -0.45 -12.18
C TYR A 152 -35.01 1.08 -12.20
N ARG A 153 -34.14 1.65 -13.06
CA ARG A 153 -33.99 3.10 -13.20
C ARG A 153 -35.29 3.77 -13.63
N LYS A 154 -36.00 3.22 -14.63
CA LYS A 154 -37.31 3.73 -15.06
C LYS A 154 -38.33 3.69 -13.93
N ALA A 155 -38.39 2.58 -13.18
CA ALA A 155 -39.29 2.45 -12.02
C ALA A 155 -38.92 3.40 -10.88
N PHE A 156 -37.63 3.65 -10.65
CA PHE A 156 -37.15 4.61 -9.67
C PHE A 156 -37.53 6.05 -10.04
N VAL A 157 -37.26 6.49 -11.28
CA VAL A 157 -37.62 7.83 -11.75
C VAL A 157 -39.11 8.07 -11.63
N LYS A 158 -39.94 7.08 -12.00
CA LYS A 158 -41.39 7.16 -11.82
C LYS A 158 -41.79 7.34 -10.35
N ARG A 159 -41.22 6.53 -9.44
CA ARG A 159 -41.45 6.67 -7.99
C ARG A 159 -40.98 8.02 -7.44
N TRP A 160 -39.87 8.55 -7.96
CA TRP A 160 -39.32 9.83 -7.56
C TRP A 160 -40.26 10.98 -7.92
N MET A 161 -40.63 11.10 -9.19
CA MET A 161 -41.49 12.17 -9.70
C MET A 161 -42.91 12.13 -9.12
N GLU A 162 -43.50 10.93 -9.00
CA GLU A 162 -44.89 10.80 -8.54
C GLU A 162 -45.02 10.76 -7.01
N GLY A 163 -43.96 10.37 -6.31
CA GLY A 163 -44.04 9.97 -4.90
C GLY A 163 -43.16 10.73 -3.94
N TYR A 164 -41.99 11.21 -4.38
CA TYR A 164 -41.00 11.82 -3.49
C TYR A 164 -40.82 13.31 -3.73
N GLU A 165 -40.60 13.73 -4.98
CA GLU A 165 -40.37 15.13 -5.35
C GLU A 165 -41.51 16.07 -4.90
N PRO A 166 -42.81 15.72 -5.03
CA PRO A 166 -43.90 16.58 -4.56
C PRO A 166 -43.97 16.75 -3.03
N ARG A 167 -43.21 15.95 -2.28
CA ARG A 167 -43.14 15.96 -0.81
C ARG A 167 -41.87 16.63 -0.29
N MET A 168 -41.00 17.12 -1.18
CA MET A 168 -39.77 17.82 -0.84
C MET A 168 -39.94 19.33 -0.95
N VAL A 169 -39.11 20.08 -0.23
CA VAL A 169 -39.03 21.53 -0.36
C VAL A 169 -38.12 21.85 -1.54
N THR A 170 -38.57 22.72 -2.44
CA THR A 170 -37.74 23.23 -3.53
C THR A 170 -37.23 24.63 -3.17
N TYR A 171 -35.95 24.88 -3.42
CA TYR A 171 -35.31 26.17 -3.19
C TYR A 171 -35.01 26.86 -4.54
N ASP A 172 -35.03 28.19 -4.56
CA ASP A 172 -34.53 28.96 -5.69
C ASP A 172 -32.99 29.02 -5.69
N ASN A 173 -32.42 29.64 -6.72
CA ASN A 173 -30.96 29.77 -6.86
C ASN A 173 -30.33 30.67 -5.77
N ASP A 174 -31.15 31.49 -5.10
CA ASP A 174 -30.73 32.40 -4.04
C ASP A 174 -30.87 31.77 -2.64
N GLY A 175 -31.32 30.50 -2.57
CA GLY A 175 -31.46 29.73 -1.35
C GLY A 175 -32.76 29.97 -0.58
N ASN A 176 -33.71 30.72 -1.14
CA ASN A 176 -35.03 30.91 -0.54
C ASN A 176 -35.97 29.75 -0.89
N GLU A 177 -36.91 29.45 0.00
CA GLU A 177 -37.91 28.41 -0.23
C GLU A 177 -38.88 28.84 -1.35
N ALA A 178 -38.76 28.22 -2.52
CA ALA A 178 -39.62 28.50 -3.66
C ALA A 178 -40.99 27.82 -3.53
N LYS A 179 -41.01 26.57 -3.05
CA LYS A 179 -42.24 25.82 -2.79
C LYS A 179 -42.05 24.90 -1.59
N ARG A 180 -42.97 25.02 -0.64
CA ARG A 180 -43.13 24.08 0.46
C ARG A 180 -44.39 23.24 0.18
N PRO A 181 -44.33 21.92 0.27
CA PRO A 181 -45.51 21.09 0.09
C PRO A 181 -46.45 21.35 1.26
N ASP A 182 -47.72 21.63 0.97
CA ASP A 182 -48.75 21.87 1.98
C ASP A 182 -49.64 20.63 2.14
N GLY A 183 -49.87 20.24 3.39
CA GLY A 183 -50.50 18.98 3.78
C GLY A 183 -51.92 18.80 3.23
N ASP A 184 -52.62 19.90 2.99
CA ASP A 184 -54.01 19.92 2.54
C ASP A 184 -54.17 19.81 1.01
N THR A 185 -53.14 20.19 0.24
CA THR A 185 -53.24 20.24 -1.23
C THR A 185 -52.77 18.94 -1.89
N PHE A 186 -51.78 18.25 -1.31
CA PHE A 186 -51.26 16.98 -1.84
C PHE A 186 -51.74 15.79 -1.01
N LYS A 187 -52.82 15.14 -1.45
CA LYS A 187 -53.27 13.88 -0.85
C LYS A 187 -52.28 12.77 -1.21
N LEU A 188 -51.65 12.16 -0.20
CA LEU A 188 -50.75 11.04 -0.42
C LEU A 188 -51.51 9.88 -1.11
N PRO A 189 -50.91 9.26 -2.14
CA PRO A 189 -51.41 8.00 -2.67
C PRO A 189 -51.57 6.97 -1.55
N GLU A 190 -52.58 6.09 -1.65
CA GLU A 190 -52.94 5.10 -0.62
C GLU A 190 -51.75 4.25 -0.13
N ARG A 191 -50.79 3.95 -1.03
CA ARG A 191 -49.53 3.24 -0.72
C ARG A 191 -48.63 3.94 0.32
N TYR A 192 -48.85 5.23 0.58
CA TYR A 192 -48.06 6.04 1.52
C TYR A 192 -48.91 6.64 2.66
N LEU A 193 -50.17 6.19 2.79
CA LEU A 193 -51.05 6.64 3.86
C LEU A 193 -50.43 6.34 5.23
N GLY A 194 -50.35 7.34 6.11
CA GLY A 194 -49.72 7.24 7.43
C GLY A 194 -48.20 7.48 7.48
N GLN A 195 -47.54 7.75 6.35
CA GLN A 195 -46.12 8.16 6.34
C GLN A 195 -45.96 9.67 6.56
N ARG A 196 -44.76 10.10 6.99
CA ARG A 196 -44.42 11.52 7.16
C ARG A 196 -44.62 12.29 5.86
N PHE A 197 -45.47 13.31 5.85
CA PHE A 197 -45.83 14.06 4.65
C PHE A 197 -44.58 14.65 3.95
N GLN A 198 -43.74 15.38 4.68
CA GLN A 198 -42.53 16.02 4.16
C GLN A 198 -41.33 15.06 4.14
N LEU A 199 -40.61 15.03 3.03
CA LEU A 199 -39.38 14.26 2.85
C LEU A 199 -38.18 15.20 2.75
N ILE A 200 -37.08 14.82 3.41
CA ILE A 200 -35.78 15.49 3.29
C ILE A 200 -34.86 14.52 2.53
N PRO A 201 -34.42 14.88 1.30
CA PRO A 201 -33.47 14.06 0.56
C PRO A 201 -32.10 14.15 1.25
N VAL A 202 -31.70 13.07 1.94
CA VAL A 202 -30.32 12.90 2.42
C VAL A 202 -29.56 12.15 1.33
N THR A 203 -28.74 12.88 0.58
CA THR A 203 -27.83 12.28 -0.38
C THR A 203 -26.44 12.23 0.25
N HIS A 204 -25.84 11.05 0.27
CA HIS A 204 -24.42 10.92 0.59
C HIS A 204 -23.67 10.86 -0.73
N ASP A 205 -22.72 11.77 -0.94
CA ASP A 205 -21.75 11.62 -2.00
C ASP A 205 -20.69 10.57 -1.59
N GLU A 206 -21.10 9.31 -1.48
CA GLU A 206 -20.15 8.19 -1.34
C GLU A 206 -19.40 7.91 -2.66
N SER A 207 -19.09 8.99 -3.37
CA SER A 207 -18.17 9.13 -4.47
C SER A 207 -16.76 8.83 -3.95
N THR A 208 -16.46 7.54 -3.83
CA THR A 208 -15.08 7.02 -3.69
C THR A 208 -14.32 7.03 -5.02
N PHE A 209 -14.78 7.82 -6.00
CA PHE A 209 -14.18 7.92 -7.33
C PHE A 209 -12.69 8.32 -7.27
N TYR A 210 -12.31 9.19 -6.34
CA TYR A 210 -10.92 9.66 -6.23
C TYR A 210 -9.91 8.66 -5.66
N LYS A 211 -10.35 7.58 -5.00
CA LYS A 211 -9.41 6.67 -4.32
C LYS A 211 -8.66 5.76 -5.30
N ASN A 212 -9.23 5.52 -6.49
CA ASN A 212 -8.65 4.68 -7.54
C ASN A 212 -8.22 5.45 -8.81
N ASP A 213 -8.49 6.76 -8.92
CA ASP A 213 -8.14 7.56 -10.10
C ASP A 213 -6.64 7.84 -10.23
N ARG A 214 -5.84 7.57 -9.20
CA ARG A 214 -4.37 7.56 -9.29
C ARG A 214 -3.91 6.25 -9.93
N MET A 215 -4.15 6.15 -11.23
CA MET A 215 -3.85 5.01 -12.09
C MET A 215 -2.40 4.51 -11.92
N THR A 216 -2.23 3.34 -11.31
CA THR A 216 -0.95 2.63 -11.13
C THR A 216 -0.64 1.61 -12.23
N VAL A 217 -1.42 1.60 -13.32
CA VAL A 217 -1.29 0.60 -14.39
C VAL A 217 -0.32 1.07 -15.46
N ALA A 218 0.89 0.52 -15.42
CA ALA A 218 1.90 0.67 -16.45
C ALA A 218 1.61 -0.30 -17.59
N SER A 219 1.37 0.19 -18.80
CA SER A 219 1.20 -0.67 -19.97
C SER A 219 2.56 -0.81 -20.69
N LEU A 220 2.90 -2.02 -21.15
CA LEU A 220 4.20 -2.33 -21.75
C LEU A 220 4.03 -2.48 -23.26
N ALA A 221 4.57 -1.54 -24.04
CA ALA A 221 4.74 -1.70 -25.48
C ALA A 221 6.13 -2.30 -25.76
N GLY A 222 6.12 -3.61 -26.02
CA GLY A 222 7.23 -4.35 -26.65
C GLY A 222 8.28 -4.89 -25.68
N PHE A 223 8.12 -6.16 -25.29
CA PHE A 223 9.23 -7.10 -25.05
C PHE A 223 8.71 -8.53 -25.26
N MET A 224 8.52 -8.88 -26.53
CA MET A 224 8.59 -10.26 -27.01
C MET A 224 9.89 -10.36 -27.81
N HIS A 225 10.96 -10.79 -27.14
CA HIS A 225 11.94 -11.78 -27.60
C HIS A 225 13.24 -11.68 -26.79
N LEU A 226 13.62 -12.84 -26.27
CA LEU A 226 14.90 -13.28 -25.67
C LEU A 226 15.16 -12.85 -24.21
#